data_AF-A0A7S3U7R3-F1
#
_entry.id   AF-A0A7S3U7R3-F1
#
_cell.length_a   1.000
_cell.length_b   1.000
_cell.length_c   1.000
_cell.angle_alpha   90.00
_cell.angle_beta   90.00
_cell.angle_gamma   90.00
#
_symmetry.space_group_name_H-M   'P 1'
#
loop_
_entity.id
_entity.type
_entity.pdbx_description
1 polymer ?
#
loop_
_entity_poly.entity_id
_entity_poly.type
_entity_poly.pdbx_seq_one_letter_code
_entity_poly.pdbx_strand_id
1 'polypeptide(L)'
;RSRKARGARLTAGGAVAGGEEQGGPALMGLDAVPIGRSWPEGWRSEHEMGARKARRRRPDVFARDWQRDQEAWLAAARRCLRSGGMAAIVIGDGDGIDTLESTCMAAEAVGLELSASATISSNLPAGMRAEGNRRTEHAILLRAPQ
;
A
#
# COMPACT_ATOMS: atom_id res chain seq x y z
N ARG A 1 -11.70 -22.03 46.92
CA ARG A 1 -10.76 -21.47 47.92
C ARG A 1 -9.57 -20.89 47.15
N SER A 2 -9.55 -19.57 46.92
CA SER A 2 -8.49 -18.61 47.36
C SER A 2 -7.07 -18.99 46.89
N ARG A 3 -6.34 -18.21 46.09
CA ARG A 3 -5.93 -16.82 46.34
C ARG A 3 -5.64 -16.01 45.07
N LYS A 4 -5.99 -14.72 45.14
CA LYS A 4 -5.45 -13.59 44.36
C LYS A 4 -4.00 -13.27 44.77
N ALA A 5 -3.19 -12.82 43.81
CA ALA A 5 -2.09 -11.85 43.98
C ALA A 5 -2.06 -11.04 42.66
N ARG A 6 -2.52 -9.78 42.56
CA ARG A 6 -1.99 -8.50 43.08
C ARG A 6 -0.48 -8.30 42.84
N GLY A 7 -0.18 -7.56 41.78
CA GLY A 7 0.63 -6.34 41.85
C GLY A 7 2.12 -6.45 41.58
N ALA A 8 2.55 -5.99 40.40
CA ALA A 8 3.83 -5.28 40.24
C ALA A 8 3.67 -4.23 39.13
N ARG A 9 3.42 -2.99 39.56
CA ARG A 9 3.46 -1.79 38.71
C ARG A 9 4.91 -1.30 38.75
N LEU A 10 5.66 -1.52 37.68
CA LEU A 10 6.98 -0.92 37.51
C LEU A 10 6.79 0.44 36.81
N THR A 11 6.70 1.49 37.62
CA THR A 11 6.98 2.86 37.20
C THR A 11 8.49 3.05 37.23
N ALA A 12 9.12 3.15 36.07
CA ALA A 12 10.45 3.73 35.94
C ALA A 12 10.29 5.02 35.12
N GLY A 13 10.18 6.13 35.86
CA GLY A 13 10.47 7.44 35.31
C GLY A 13 11.97 7.56 35.13
N GLY A 14 12.39 7.89 33.92
CA GLY A 14 13.74 8.30 33.58
C GLY A 14 13.61 9.31 32.45
N ALA A 15 13.55 10.59 32.82
CA ALA A 15 13.69 11.68 31.86
C ALA A 15 15.11 11.61 31.30
N VAL A 16 15.23 11.31 30.01
CA VAL A 16 16.47 11.48 29.26
C VAL A 16 16.32 12.76 28.46
N ALA A 17 17.22 13.69 28.76
CA ALA A 17 17.34 15.00 28.16
C ALA A 17 17.44 14.92 26.63
N GLY A 18 16.85 15.91 25.96
CA GLY A 18 16.83 16.05 24.51
C GLY A 18 18.23 16.04 23.91
N GLY A 19 18.44 15.11 22.99
CA GLY A 19 19.41 15.26 21.92
C GLY A 19 18.64 15.76 20.70
N GLU A 20 19.10 16.87 20.12
CA GLU A 20 18.66 17.31 18.80
C GLU A 20 19.07 16.24 17.77
N GLU A 21 18.13 15.36 17.41
CA GLU A 21 18.29 14.53 16.21
C GLU A 21 18.21 15.44 14.99
N GLN A 22 19.38 15.74 14.44
CA GLN A 22 19.55 16.46 13.19
C GLN A 22 18.73 15.78 12.10
N GLY A 23 17.73 16.50 11.59
CA GLY A 23 16.79 16.04 10.59
C GLY A 23 17.50 15.47 9.37
N GLY A 24 17.17 14.22 9.04
CA GLY A 24 17.54 13.62 7.76
C GLY A 24 17.00 14.45 6.59
N PRO A 25 17.61 14.34 5.40
CA PRO A 25 17.27 15.19 4.26
C PRO A 25 15.77 15.10 3.94
N ALA A 26 15.17 16.28 3.73
CA ALA A 26 13.76 16.44 3.40
C ALA A 26 13.38 15.58 2.19
N LEU A 27 12.49 14.60 2.40
CA LEU A 27 11.85 13.89 1.30
C LEU A 27 10.75 14.80 0.76
N MET A 28 10.85 15.23 -0.51
CA MET A 28 9.77 15.94 -1.21
C MET A 28 9.27 17.23 -0.52
N GLY A 29 10.16 17.99 0.13
CA GLY A 29 9.78 19.27 0.76
C GLY A 29 9.10 19.16 2.14
N LEU A 30 9.26 18.02 2.82
CA LEU A 30 8.85 17.85 4.22
C LEU A 30 10.03 18.10 5.16
N ASP A 31 9.87 19.05 6.08
CA ASP A 31 10.88 19.38 7.10
C ASP A 31 11.17 18.22 8.07
N ALA A 32 10.24 17.26 8.21
CA ALA A 32 10.44 16.00 8.92
C ALA A 32 9.40 14.95 8.49
N VAL A 33 9.80 13.68 8.35
CA VAL A 33 8.88 12.55 8.17
C VAL A 33 8.21 12.24 9.51
N PRO A 34 6.87 12.30 9.64
CA PRO A 34 6.19 12.02 10.90
C PRO A 34 6.46 10.59 11.40
N ILE A 35 6.91 10.45 12.65
CA ILE A 35 7.13 9.15 13.29
C ILE A 35 5.82 8.67 13.94
N GLY A 36 5.38 7.45 13.61
CA GLY A 36 4.23 6.81 14.25
C GLY A 36 2.87 7.19 13.63
N ARG A 37 1.92 7.68 14.45
CA ARG A 37 0.53 7.98 14.04
C ARG A 37 0.24 9.48 13.84
N SER A 38 1.28 10.31 13.84
CA SER A 38 1.21 11.77 13.69
C SER A 38 1.13 12.23 12.22
N TRP A 39 0.86 11.32 11.29
CA TRP A 39 0.63 11.67 9.89
C TRP A 39 -0.54 12.65 9.75
N PRO A 40 -0.43 13.64 8.83
CA PRO A 40 -1.53 14.50 8.44
C PRO A 40 -2.78 13.67 8.15
N GLU A 41 -3.96 14.20 8.47
CA GLU A 41 -5.21 13.43 8.36
C GLU A 41 -5.44 12.87 6.96
N GLY A 42 -5.20 13.68 5.91
CA GLY A 42 -5.30 13.25 4.52
C GLY A 42 -4.27 12.20 4.07
N TRP A 43 -3.27 11.90 4.90
CA TRP A 43 -2.19 10.94 4.61
C TRP A 43 -2.33 9.66 5.44
N ARG A 44 -3.40 9.55 6.25
CA ARG A 44 -3.69 8.34 7.02
C ARG A 44 -4.11 7.22 6.08
N SER A 45 -3.84 5.98 6.46
CA SER A 45 -4.19 4.76 5.71
C SER A 45 -5.68 4.54 5.44
N GLU A 46 -6.55 5.38 6.01
CA GLU A 46 -7.98 5.40 5.67
C GLU A 46 -8.26 6.02 4.29
N HIS A 47 -7.29 6.79 3.77
CA HIS A 47 -7.31 7.39 2.44
C HIS A 47 -6.43 6.63 1.45
N GLU A 48 -5.76 5.54 1.87
CA GLU A 48 -5.03 4.66 0.97
C GLU A 48 -6.00 3.92 0.05
N MET A 49 -5.59 3.75 -1.21
CA MET A 49 -6.25 2.85 -2.14
C MET A 49 -6.29 1.44 -1.56
N GLY A 50 -7.46 0.79 -1.62
CA GLY A 50 -7.63 -0.56 -1.10
C GLY A 50 -7.61 -0.66 0.44
N ALA A 51 -7.80 0.45 1.17
CA ALA A 51 -7.80 0.43 2.64
C ALA A 51 -8.69 -0.67 3.23
N ARG A 52 -8.13 -1.52 4.10
CA ARG A 52 -8.85 -2.65 4.74
C ARG A 52 -10.15 -2.22 5.44
N LYS A 53 -10.18 -1.01 5.99
CA LYS A 53 -11.35 -0.41 6.64
C LYS A 53 -12.48 -0.12 5.66
N ALA A 54 -12.16 0.35 4.45
CA ALA A 54 -13.13 0.61 3.39
C ALA A 54 -13.83 -0.69 2.96
N ARG A 55 -13.07 -1.75 2.70
CA ARG A 55 -13.63 -3.08 2.37
C ARG A 55 -14.56 -3.62 3.45
N ARG A 56 -14.15 -3.55 4.72
CA ARG A 56 -14.96 -4.04 5.85
C ARG A 56 -16.28 -3.29 6.00
N ARG A 57 -16.30 -1.98 5.69
CA ARG A 57 -17.47 -1.14 5.87
C ARG A 57 -18.45 -1.22 4.71
N ARG A 58 -17.95 -1.29 3.46
CA ARG A 58 -18.75 -1.30 2.25
C ARG A 58 -18.23 -2.33 1.23
N PRO A 59 -18.34 -3.63 1.53
CA PRO A 59 -17.78 -4.69 0.67
C PRO A 59 -18.45 -4.73 -0.71
N ASP A 60 -19.72 -4.34 -0.79
CA ASP A 60 -20.57 -4.31 -1.99
C ASP A 60 -20.07 -3.33 -3.07
N VAL A 61 -19.45 -2.22 -2.67
CA VAL A 61 -18.91 -1.21 -3.60
C VAL A 61 -17.39 -1.19 -3.68
N PHE A 62 -16.71 -2.01 -2.87
CA PHE A 62 -15.25 -1.97 -2.76
C PHE A 62 -14.55 -2.24 -4.09
N ALA A 63 -14.99 -3.24 -4.85
CA ALA A 63 -14.38 -3.56 -6.15
C ALA A 63 -14.54 -2.42 -7.17
N ARG A 64 -15.70 -1.74 -7.17
CA ARG A 64 -15.95 -0.58 -8.02
C ARG A 64 -15.09 0.61 -7.62
N ASP A 65 -15.03 0.91 -6.32
CA ASP A 65 -14.20 2.01 -5.81
C ASP A 65 -12.71 1.73 -6.08
N TRP A 66 -12.25 0.49 -5.89
CA TRP A 66 -10.90 0.02 -6.26
C TRP A 66 -10.59 0.28 -7.73
N GLN A 67 -11.46 -0.17 -8.64
CA GLN A 67 -11.26 -0.03 -10.07
C GLN A 67 -11.18 1.45 -10.50
N ARG A 68 -12.10 2.29 -9.99
CA ARG A 68 -12.09 3.73 -10.25
C ARG A 68 -10.79 4.38 -9.79
N ASP A 69 -10.33 4.01 -8.59
CA ASP A 69 -9.10 4.59 -8.04
C ASP A 69 -7.88 4.13 -8.87
N GLN A 70 -7.85 2.87 -9.35
CA GLN A 70 -6.82 2.35 -10.26
C GLN A 70 -6.74 3.14 -11.57
N GLU A 71 -7.88 3.38 -12.22
CA GLU A 71 -7.96 4.19 -13.45
C GLU A 71 -7.49 5.63 -13.20
N ALA A 72 -7.89 6.24 -12.09
CA ALA A 72 -7.56 7.64 -11.80
C ALA A 72 -6.05 7.88 -11.69
N TRP A 73 -5.33 7.03 -10.95
CA TRP A 73 -3.88 7.22 -10.79
C TRP A 73 -3.10 6.78 -12.04
N LEU A 74 -3.52 5.72 -12.73
CA LEU A 74 -2.89 5.31 -13.99
C LEU A 74 -3.08 6.37 -15.08
N ALA A 75 -4.23 7.02 -15.14
CA ALA A 75 -4.44 8.17 -16.02
C ALA A 75 -3.48 9.33 -15.69
N ALA A 76 -3.22 9.58 -14.40
CA ALA A 76 -2.23 10.56 -13.98
C ALA A 76 -0.81 10.16 -14.39
N ALA A 77 -0.42 8.90 -14.19
CA ALA A 77 0.86 8.38 -14.63
C ALA A 77 1.03 8.49 -16.16
N ARG A 78 -0.01 8.10 -16.93
CA ARG A 78 -0.03 8.17 -18.39
C ARG A 78 0.25 9.57 -18.92
N ARG A 79 -0.30 10.62 -18.28
CA ARG A 79 -0.06 12.02 -18.68
C ARG A 79 1.38 12.47 -18.50
N CYS A 80 2.13 11.81 -17.61
CA CYS A 80 3.54 12.11 -17.36
C CYS A 80 4.50 11.33 -18.28
N LEU A 81 4.00 10.34 -19.02
CA LEU A 81 4.81 9.54 -19.94
C LEU A 81 4.84 10.18 -21.34
N ARG A 82 6.04 10.27 -21.91
CA ARG A 82 6.22 10.49 -23.36
C ARG A 82 5.67 9.31 -24.16
N SER A 83 5.46 9.50 -25.46
CA SER A 83 5.19 8.40 -26.39
C SER A 83 6.28 7.30 -26.27
N GLY A 84 5.85 6.04 -26.24
CA GLY A 84 6.71 4.88 -25.99
C GLY A 84 7.33 4.81 -24.58
N GLY A 85 7.02 5.75 -23.69
CA GLY A 85 7.47 5.75 -22.30
C GLY A 85 6.89 4.56 -21.52
N MET A 86 7.59 4.13 -20.47
CA MET A 86 7.21 2.95 -19.70
C MET A 86 7.04 3.25 -18.21
N ALA A 87 6.13 2.54 -17.57
CA ALA A 87 5.92 2.54 -16.13
C ALA A 87 6.07 1.12 -15.58
N ALA A 88 6.97 0.95 -14.60
CA ALA A 88 7.12 -0.30 -13.86
C ALA A 88 6.31 -0.22 -12.57
N ILE A 89 5.50 -1.23 -12.29
CA ILE A 89 4.57 -1.29 -11.17
C ILE A 89 4.77 -2.61 -10.45
N VAL A 90 4.79 -2.59 -9.12
CA VAL A 90 4.68 -3.80 -8.30
C VAL A 90 3.37 -3.73 -7.52
N ILE A 91 2.54 -4.76 -7.64
CA ILE A 91 1.27 -4.88 -6.93
C ILE A 91 1.19 -6.24 -6.24
N GLY A 92 0.55 -6.29 -5.08
CA GLY A 92 0.35 -7.53 -4.34
C GLY A 92 -1.11 -7.94 -4.37
N ASP A 93 -1.36 -9.23 -4.61
CA ASP A 93 -2.70 -9.79 -4.45
C ASP A 93 -3.16 -9.65 -3.00
N GLY A 94 -4.44 -9.34 -2.87
CA GLY A 94 -5.02 -9.11 -1.58
C GLY A 94 -6.52 -9.21 -1.62
N ASP A 95 -7.03 -9.77 -0.53
CA ASP A 95 -8.36 -9.38 -0.05
C ASP A 95 -9.52 -9.69 -1.01
N GLY A 96 -9.34 -10.67 -1.92
CA GLY A 96 -10.35 -11.20 -2.83
C GLY A 96 -10.40 -10.53 -4.21
N ILE A 97 -9.44 -9.66 -4.51
CA ILE A 97 -9.30 -8.99 -5.81
C ILE A 97 -8.14 -9.64 -6.57
N ASP A 98 -8.35 -9.99 -7.84
CA ASP A 98 -7.26 -10.25 -8.78
C ASP A 98 -6.63 -8.90 -9.15
N THR A 99 -5.48 -8.61 -8.53
CA THR A 99 -4.87 -7.30 -8.66
C THR A 99 -4.19 -7.13 -10.01
N LEU A 100 -3.69 -8.22 -10.60
CA LEU A 100 -3.11 -8.21 -11.93
C LEU A 100 -4.17 -7.87 -12.98
N GLU A 101 -5.29 -8.60 -12.98
CA GLU A 101 -6.38 -8.39 -13.93
C GLU A 101 -6.94 -6.97 -13.82
N SER A 102 -7.30 -6.55 -12.61
CA SER A 102 -7.87 -5.20 -12.40
C SER A 102 -6.91 -4.07 -12.78
N THR A 103 -5.61 -4.22 -12.53
CA THR A 103 -4.59 -3.24 -12.95
C THR A 103 -4.44 -3.19 -14.45
N CYS A 104 -4.44 -4.33 -15.13
CA CYS A 104 -4.36 -4.40 -16.59
C CYS A 104 -5.60 -3.77 -17.25
N MET A 105 -6.80 -4.05 -16.74
CA MET A 105 -8.04 -3.43 -17.21
C MET A 105 -8.02 -1.91 -17.03
N ALA A 106 -7.59 -1.44 -15.86
CA ALA A 106 -7.46 0.00 -15.60
C ALA A 106 -6.42 0.68 -16.50
N ALA A 107 -5.31 -0.01 -16.78
CA ALA A 107 -4.27 0.48 -17.70
C ALA A 107 -4.81 0.64 -19.13
N GLU A 108 -5.51 -0.38 -19.63
CA GLU A 108 -6.14 -0.35 -20.95
C GLU A 108 -7.16 0.79 -21.06
N ALA A 109 -8.00 0.97 -20.04
CA ALA A 109 -9.00 2.04 -19.99
C ALA A 109 -8.40 3.46 -20.10
N VAL A 110 -7.13 3.63 -19.73
CA VAL A 110 -6.42 4.92 -19.81
C VAL A 110 -5.42 5.00 -20.97
N GLY A 111 -5.43 4.02 -21.87
CA GLY A 111 -4.57 3.98 -23.06
C GLY A 111 -3.10 3.66 -22.74
N LEU A 112 -2.85 2.82 -21.73
CA LEU A 112 -1.59 2.14 -21.50
C LEU A 112 -1.67 0.69 -21.97
N GLU A 113 -0.58 0.17 -22.49
CA GLU A 113 -0.47 -1.20 -23.00
C GLU A 113 0.39 -2.04 -22.06
N LEU A 114 -0.02 -3.29 -21.80
CA LEU A 114 0.80 -4.24 -21.07
C LEU A 114 1.98 -4.70 -21.94
N SER A 115 3.20 -4.37 -21.53
CA SER A 115 4.42 -4.77 -22.24
C SER A 115 5.03 -6.05 -21.68
N ALA A 116 4.97 -6.26 -20.37
CA ALA A 116 5.45 -7.46 -19.71
C ALA A 116 4.84 -7.61 -18.32
N SER A 117 4.74 -8.84 -17.81
CA SER A 117 4.35 -9.13 -16.44
C SER A 117 5.09 -10.36 -15.92
N ALA A 118 5.40 -10.37 -14.62
CA ALA A 118 5.91 -11.53 -13.91
C ALA A 118 5.21 -11.67 -12.56
N THR A 119 4.85 -12.90 -12.21
CA THR A 119 4.24 -13.23 -10.92
C THR A 119 5.30 -13.77 -9.97
N ILE A 120 5.40 -13.14 -8.81
CA ILE A 120 6.27 -13.50 -7.69
C ILE A 120 5.39 -14.19 -6.65
N SER A 121 5.53 -15.50 -6.53
CA SER A 121 4.77 -16.29 -5.57
C SER A 121 5.69 -17.15 -4.70
N SER A 122 5.35 -17.29 -3.42
CA SER A 122 6.01 -18.27 -2.57
C SER A 122 5.58 -19.69 -2.93
N ASN A 123 6.52 -20.63 -2.90
CA ASN A 123 6.27 -22.06 -2.99
C ASN A 123 5.61 -22.67 -1.73
N LEU A 124 5.33 -21.85 -0.71
CA LEU A 124 4.67 -22.32 0.50
C LEU A 124 3.19 -22.70 0.26
N PRO A 125 2.66 -23.70 0.97
CA PRO A 125 1.24 -24.02 0.98
C PRO A 125 0.34 -22.80 1.23
N ALA A 126 -0.84 -22.77 0.59
CA ALA A 126 -1.77 -21.63 0.64
C ALA A 126 -2.13 -21.17 2.07
N GLY A 127 -2.32 -22.12 2.99
CA GLY A 127 -2.62 -21.82 4.41
C GLY A 127 -1.51 -21.05 5.12
N MET A 128 -0.24 -21.29 4.76
CA MET A 128 0.91 -20.56 5.32
C MET A 128 1.21 -19.23 4.61
N ARG A 129 0.60 -18.98 3.43
CA ARG A 129 0.69 -17.70 2.71
C ARG A 129 -0.23 -16.64 3.32
N ALA A 130 -1.37 -17.05 3.89
CA ALA A 130 -2.39 -16.16 4.45
C ALA A 130 -1.98 -15.52 5.79
N GLU A 131 -1.01 -16.09 6.51
CA GLU A 131 -0.52 -15.61 7.83
C GLU A 131 0.40 -14.37 7.77
N GLY A 132 0.26 -13.56 6.72
CA GLY A 132 0.59 -12.13 6.81
C GLY A 132 1.99 -11.71 6.35
N ASN A 133 2.80 -12.56 5.71
CA ASN A 133 4.14 -12.13 5.28
C ASN A 133 4.58 -12.54 3.87
N ARG A 134 3.77 -13.28 3.08
CA ARG A 134 4.14 -13.69 1.71
C ARG A 134 2.91 -13.78 0.81
N ARG A 135 2.45 -12.63 0.34
CA ARG A 135 1.38 -12.54 -0.67
C ARG A 135 1.95 -12.83 -2.06
N THR A 136 1.12 -13.25 -3.00
CA THR A 136 1.50 -13.22 -4.42
C THR A 136 1.68 -11.75 -4.81
N GLU A 137 2.75 -11.43 -5.51
CA GLU A 137 3.01 -10.11 -6.06
C GLU A 137 3.19 -10.22 -7.57
N HIS A 138 2.95 -9.13 -8.28
CA HIS A 138 3.10 -9.01 -9.71
C HIS A 138 3.98 -7.81 -10.02
N ALA A 139 5.04 -8.04 -10.78
CA ALA A 139 5.81 -6.98 -11.42
C ALA A 139 5.26 -6.78 -12.84
N ILE A 140 4.82 -5.56 -13.14
CA ILE A 140 4.14 -5.21 -14.39
C ILE A 140 4.91 -4.07 -15.05
N LEU A 141 5.10 -4.18 -16.36
CA LEU A 141 5.63 -3.12 -17.21
C LEU A 141 4.53 -2.65 -18.17
N LEU A 142 4.09 -1.41 -18.00
CA LEU A 142 3.15 -0.75 -18.90
C LEU A 142 3.88 0.19 -19.85
N ARG A 143 3.32 0.39 -21.03
CA ARG A 143 3.87 1.25 -22.09
C ARG A 143 2.81 2.24 -22.57
N ALA A 144 3.20 3.50 -22.76
CA ALA A 144 2.41 4.47 -23.50
C ALA A 144 2.53 4.21 -25.01
N PRO A 145 1.45 4.40 -25.79
CA PRO A 145 1.48 4.20 -27.24
C PRO A 145 2.53 5.10 -27.92
N GLN A 146 2.98 4.67 -29.09
CA GLN A 146 3.93 5.42 -29.93
C GLN A 146 3.30 6.68 -30.52
#